data_AF-A0A1G6VCB7-F1
#
_entry.id   AF-A0A1G6VCB7-F1
#
_cell.length_a   1.000
_cell.length_b   1.000
_cell.length_c   1.000
_cell.angle_alpha   90.00
_cell.angle_beta   90.00
_cell.angle_gamma   90.00
#
_symmetry.space_group_name_H-M   'P 1'
#
loop_
_entity.id
_entity.type
_entity.pdbx_description
1 polymer ?
#
loop_
_entity_poly.entity_id
_entity_poly.type
_entity_poly.pdbx_seq_one_letter_code
_entity_poly.pdbx_strand_id
1 'polypeptide(L)'
;MLRRHFLKLGSVTLAALAATRARAFQPIEGEYDFWFTRLMYASGNWDVDQRMPSNLITSLIDYTGLRVDPVERVIPLADPRMLEAPFCYLSGHKLVEFDPDERRNFEAYVRRGGFVLVDDCNHDIDGLFARSFEAEMASIFGPRALVKLPNTHPVYSSFFKFDGPPTTSFELNGWGDDLVHDYLKGIEHEGRLGVLYSNKDYGCEWDYDWRNKRWLAEDNTRFAVNIVMYALNG
;
A
#
# COMPACT_ATOMS: atom_id res chain seq x y z
N MET A 1 57.29 -43.36 27.10
CA MET A 1 56.83 -42.66 25.88
C MET A 1 55.31 -42.76 25.81
N LEU A 2 54.63 -41.63 25.69
CA LEU A 2 53.18 -41.45 25.91
C LEU A 2 52.30 -42.23 24.91
N ARG A 3 51.40 -43.10 25.42
CA ARG A 3 50.22 -43.60 24.69
C ARG A 3 49.05 -42.64 24.94
N ARG A 4 48.79 -41.72 24.01
CA ARG A 4 47.57 -40.89 24.00
C ARG A 4 46.42 -41.71 23.40
N HIS A 5 45.45 -42.04 24.25
CA HIS A 5 44.14 -42.54 23.83
C HIS A 5 43.35 -41.39 23.20
N PHE A 6 42.89 -41.59 21.97
CA PHE A 6 41.91 -40.71 21.31
C PHE A 6 40.52 -41.00 21.89
N LEU A 7 39.99 -40.10 22.71
CA LEU A 7 38.56 -40.05 23.01
C LEU A 7 37.84 -39.39 21.82
N LYS A 8 37.03 -40.18 21.11
CA LYS A 8 35.92 -39.67 20.30
C LYS A 8 34.80 -39.23 21.25
N LEU A 9 34.64 -37.94 21.49
CA LEU A 9 33.35 -37.39 21.93
C LEU A 9 32.65 -36.79 20.72
N GLY A 10 31.49 -37.37 20.42
CA GLY A 10 30.61 -36.92 19.34
C GLY A 10 30.09 -35.51 19.62
N SER A 11 30.23 -34.65 18.63
CA SER A 11 29.54 -33.37 18.54
C SER A 11 28.06 -33.61 18.27
N VAL A 12 27.23 -33.48 19.31
CA VAL A 12 25.79 -33.25 19.13
C VAL A 12 25.61 -31.76 18.95
N THR A 13 25.70 -31.28 17.71
CA THR A 13 25.20 -29.94 17.36
C THR A 13 23.69 -29.99 17.36
N LEU A 14 23.09 -29.53 18.47
CA LEU A 14 21.66 -29.24 18.53
C LEU A 14 21.41 -27.96 17.71
N ALA A 15 21.32 -28.10 16.39
CA ALA A 15 20.80 -27.05 15.54
C ALA A 15 19.28 -26.99 15.73
N ALA A 16 18.85 -26.32 16.81
CA ALA A 16 17.48 -25.87 16.92
C ALA A 16 17.26 -24.79 15.85
N LEU A 17 16.83 -25.21 14.66
CA LEU A 17 16.25 -24.30 13.70
C LEU A 17 15.00 -23.70 14.36
N ALA A 18 15.15 -22.49 14.89
CA ALA A 18 14.04 -21.60 15.14
C ALA A 18 13.50 -21.15 13.76
N ALA A 19 12.77 -22.05 13.10
CA ALA A 19 11.84 -21.65 12.08
C ALA A 19 10.69 -20.96 12.82
N THR A 20 10.81 -19.65 12.99
CA THR A 20 9.65 -18.78 13.19
C THR A 20 8.76 -18.98 11.96
N ARG A 21 7.88 -19.98 12.03
CA ARG A 21 6.68 -19.98 11.19
C ARG A 21 5.96 -18.71 11.59
N ALA A 22 6.09 -17.67 10.76
CA ALA A 22 5.11 -16.61 10.71
C ALA A 22 3.76 -17.31 10.72
N ARG A 23 3.01 -17.13 11.80
CA ARG A 23 1.71 -17.76 11.95
C ARG A 23 0.89 -17.10 10.85
N ALA A 24 0.67 -17.83 9.76
CA ALA A 24 -0.17 -17.36 8.67
C ALA A 24 -1.49 -16.96 9.32
N PHE A 25 -1.77 -15.65 9.33
CA PHE A 25 -3.02 -15.13 9.83
C PHE A 25 -4.13 -15.79 9.01
N GLN A 26 -5.03 -16.48 9.70
CA GLN A 26 -6.24 -17.05 9.12
C GLN A 26 -7.35 -16.12 9.58
N PRO A 27 -7.91 -15.27 8.70
CA PRO A 27 -9.06 -14.46 9.06
C PRO A 27 -10.20 -15.42 9.43
N ILE A 28 -10.87 -15.16 10.54
CA ILE A 28 -12.18 -15.76 10.76
C ILE A 28 -13.11 -15.00 9.83
N GLU A 29 -13.57 -15.64 8.75
CA GLU A 29 -14.54 -15.06 7.83
C GLU A 29 -15.75 -14.51 8.63
N GLY A 30 -16.08 -13.23 8.42
CA GLY A 30 -17.26 -12.58 8.98
C GLY A 30 -17.03 -11.59 10.14
N GLU A 31 -15.82 -11.43 10.67
CA GLU A 31 -15.57 -10.49 11.78
C GLU A 31 -15.42 -9.03 11.34
N TYR A 32 -14.77 -8.79 10.19
CA TYR A 32 -14.41 -7.44 9.71
C TYR A 32 -14.99 -7.15 8.32
N ASP A 33 -15.42 -5.90 8.11
CA ASP A 33 -15.86 -5.34 6.83
C ASP A 33 -14.68 -4.88 5.98
N PHE A 34 -13.53 -4.55 6.61
CA PHE A 34 -12.33 -4.07 5.93
C PHE A 34 -11.05 -4.57 6.62
N TRP A 35 -10.03 -4.88 5.84
CA TRP A 35 -8.66 -5.06 6.32
C TRP A 35 -7.68 -4.41 5.36
N PHE A 36 -6.68 -3.72 5.91
CA PHE A 36 -5.66 -3.06 5.12
C PHE A 36 -4.63 -4.08 4.62
N THR A 37 -4.46 -4.20 3.31
CA THR A 37 -3.50 -5.13 2.71
C THR A 37 -2.35 -4.39 2.05
N ARG A 38 -1.13 -4.52 2.57
CA ARG A 38 0.08 -4.04 1.89
C ARG A 38 0.64 -5.11 0.97
N LEU A 39 0.91 -4.72 -0.27
CA LEU A 39 1.50 -5.58 -1.27
C LEU A 39 3.03 -5.55 -1.18
N MET A 40 3.63 -6.73 -1.02
CA MET A 40 5.06 -6.94 -1.16
C MET A 40 5.36 -7.37 -2.60
N TYR A 41 6.13 -6.58 -3.33
CA TYR A 41 6.61 -6.93 -4.67
C TYR A 41 8.13 -7.20 -4.64
N ALA A 42 8.61 -8.01 -5.57
CA ALA A 42 9.96 -8.58 -5.53
C ALA A 42 11.07 -7.57 -5.85
N SER A 43 10.78 -6.59 -6.70
CA SER A 43 11.69 -5.51 -7.06
C SER A 43 11.66 -4.37 -6.04
N GLY A 44 12.68 -3.50 -6.09
CA GLY A 44 12.70 -2.26 -5.32
C GLY A 44 12.55 -2.45 -3.80
N ASN A 45 11.60 -1.72 -3.22
CA ASN A 45 11.27 -1.78 -1.80
C ASN A 45 9.80 -1.43 -1.58
N TRP A 46 9.11 -2.20 -0.76
CA TRP A 46 7.68 -2.05 -0.45
C TRP A 46 7.43 -1.62 1.01
N ASP A 47 8.46 -1.73 1.85
CA ASP A 47 8.44 -1.65 3.31
C ASP A 47 8.65 -0.22 3.84
N VAL A 48 7.96 0.74 3.21
CA VAL A 48 7.92 2.16 3.59
C VAL A 48 6.67 2.48 4.43
N ASP A 49 6.60 3.67 5.02
CA ASP A 49 5.39 4.19 5.70
C ASP A 49 4.83 3.26 6.77
N GLN A 50 5.69 2.79 7.67
CA GLN A 50 5.35 1.66 8.55
C GLN A 50 4.25 1.97 9.57
N ARG A 51 4.02 3.25 9.90
CA ARG A 51 2.96 3.69 10.81
C ARG A 51 1.72 4.19 10.07
N MET A 52 1.83 4.52 8.78
CA MET A 52 0.70 5.01 7.99
C MET A 52 -0.54 4.10 8.06
N PRO A 53 -0.43 2.76 7.90
CA PRO A 53 -1.58 1.87 8.01
C PRO A 53 -2.34 2.03 9.32
N SER A 54 -1.63 2.21 10.44
CA SER A 54 -2.25 2.39 11.76
C SER A 54 -3.01 3.71 11.86
N ASN A 55 -2.48 4.80 11.28
CA ASN A 55 -3.16 6.10 11.29
C ASN A 55 -4.42 6.08 10.40
N LEU A 56 -4.34 5.47 9.21
CA LEU A 56 -5.48 5.28 8.33
C LEU A 56 -6.57 4.41 8.97
N ILE A 57 -6.19 3.26 9.52
CA ILE A 57 -7.10 2.36 10.25
C ILE A 57 -7.80 3.10 11.40
N THR A 58 -7.04 3.88 12.17
CA THR A 58 -7.60 4.68 13.27
C THR A 58 -8.67 5.64 12.75
N SER A 59 -8.43 6.33 11.63
CA SER A 59 -9.41 7.23 11.01
C SER A 59 -10.66 6.51 10.51
N LEU A 60 -10.51 5.32 9.95
CA LEU A 60 -11.69 4.53 9.57
C LEU A 60 -12.54 4.19 10.79
N ILE A 61 -11.91 3.80 11.90
CA ILE A 61 -12.60 3.50 13.17
C ILE A 61 -13.25 4.76 13.75
N ASP A 62 -12.56 5.90 13.73
CA ASP A 62 -13.03 7.15 14.33
C ASP A 62 -14.21 7.77 13.57
N TYR A 63 -14.19 7.71 12.23
CA TYR A 63 -15.16 8.42 11.40
C TYR A 63 -16.28 7.53 10.85
N THR A 64 -16.07 6.22 10.75
CA THR A 64 -17.03 5.32 10.08
C THR A 64 -17.62 4.30 11.06
N GLY A 65 -18.66 3.59 10.61
CA GLY A 65 -19.20 2.43 11.32
C GLY A 65 -18.60 1.10 10.88
N LEU A 66 -17.50 1.09 10.09
CA LEU A 66 -16.90 -0.12 9.56
C LEU A 66 -16.26 -0.95 10.68
N ARG A 67 -16.44 -2.27 10.62
CA ARG A 67 -15.63 -3.20 11.42
C ARG A 67 -14.29 -3.37 10.74
N VAL A 68 -13.28 -2.65 11.21
CA VAL A 68 -11.94 -2.65 10.63
C VAL A 68 -11.02 -3.60 11.38
N ASP A 69 -10.32 -4.48 10.66
CA ASP A 69 -9.22 -5.27 11.22
C ASP A 69 -8.10 -4.31 11.65
N PRO A 70 -7.74 -4.25 12.94
CA PRO A 70 -6.73 -3.30 13.43
C PRO A 70 -5.31 -3.68 13.02
N VAL A 71 -5.11 -4.85 12.40
CA VAL A 71 -3.80 -5.37 12.01
C VAL A 71 -3.63 -5.28 10.49
N GLU A 72 -2.54 -4.63 10.07
CA GLU A 72 -2.11 -4.64 8.68
C GLU A 72 -1.79 -6.07 8.21
N ARG A 73 -2.24 -6.41 7.00
CA ARG A 73 -1.88 -7.66 6.33
C ARG A 73 -0.85 -7.39 5.24
N VAL A 74 0.35 -7.92 5.41
CA VAL A 74 1.39 -7.89 4.38
C VAL A 74 1.31 -9.17 3.56
N ILE A 75 1.08 -9.06 2.25
CA ILE A 75 0.92 -10.20 1.34
C ILE A 75 1.83 -10.01 0.11
N PRO A 76 2.60 -11.03 -0.31
CA PRO A 76 3.32 -10.99 -1.58
C PRO A 76 2.35 -10.77 -2.75
N LEU A 77 2.67 -9.90 -3.70
CA LEU A 77 1.83 -9.65 -4.87
C LEU A 77 1.69 -10.91 -5.75
N ALA A 78 2.70 -11.78 -5.77
CA ALA A 78 2.65 -13.08 -6.44
C ALA A 78 1.72 -14.10 -5.74
N ASP A 79 1.30 -13.86 -4.50
CA ASP A 79 0.42 -14.78 -3.75
C ASP A 79 -1.05 -14.56 -4.12
N PRO A 80 -1.77 -15.55 -4.68
CA PRO A 80 -3.17 -15.41 -5.10
C PRO A 80 -4.12 -15.00 -3.98
N ARG A 81 -3.76 -15.17 -2.70
CA ARG A 81 -4.59 -14.71 -1.56
C ARG A 81 -4.80 -13.20 -1.56
N MET A 82 -3.94 -12.42 -2.25
CA MET A 82 -4.18 -10.99 -2.39
C MET A 82 -5.46 -10.67 -3.17
N LEU A 83 -5.92 -11.59 -4.03
CA LEU A 83 -7.12 -11.40 -4.86
C LEU A 83 -8.42 -11.29 -4.04
N GLU A 84 -8.40 -11.70 -2.78
CA GLU A 84 -9.52 -11.67 -1.85
C GLU A 84 -9.52 -10.38 -0.99
N ALA A 85 -8.50 -9.54 -1.08
CA ALA A 85 -8.42 -8.31 -0.30
C ALA A 85 -9.51 -7.31 -0.74
N PRO A 86 -10.17 -6.60 0.20
CA PRO A 86 -11.11 -5.53 -0.14
C PRO A 86 -10.37 -4.26 -0.61
N PHE A 87 -9.09 -4.14 -0.27
CA PHE A 87 -8.26 -2.98 -0.54
C PHE A 87 -6.78 -3.37 -0.46
N CYS A 88 -6.00 -2.89 -1.42
CA CYS A 88 -4.56 -3.05 -1.45
C CYS A 88 -3.84 -1.70 -1.44
N TYR A 89 -2.67 -1.67 -0.82
CA TYR A 89 -1.72 -0.56 -0.85
C TYR A 89 -0.38 -1.03 -1.44
N LEU A 90 0.18 -0.25 -2.34
CA LEU A 90 1.51 -0.44 -2.91
C LEU A 90 2.26 0.90 -2.86
N SER A 91 3.45 0.90 -2.29
CA SER A 91 4.31 2.10 -2.24
C SER A 91 5.77 1.68 -2.24
N GLY A 92 6.66 2.63 -2.53
CA GLY A 92 8.10 2.44 -2.57
C GLY A 92 8.81 3.71 -3.01
N HIS A 93 10.14 3.64 -3.07
CA HIS A 93 10.98 4.73 -3.61
C HIS A 93 12.05 4.20 -4.61
N LYS A 94 11.92 2.94 -5.02
CA LYS A 94 12.83 2.25 -5.95
C LYS A 94 12.04 1.65 -7.10
N LEU A 95 12.75 0.93 -7.98
CA LEU A 95 12.22 0.22 -9.14
C LEU A 95 10.96 -0.58 -8.82
N VAL A 96 9.93 -0.40 -9.64
CA VAL A 96 8.76 -1.27 -9.76
C VAL A 96 8.89 -2.05 -11.06
N GLU A 97 9.19 -3.33 -10.94
CA GLU A 97 9.23 -4.30 -12.03
C GLU A 97 8.54 -5.56 -11.54
N PHE A 98 7.41 -5.90 -12.15
CA PHE A 98 6.63 -7.06 -11.73
C PHE A 98 7.14 -8.32 -12.40
N ASP A 99 7.29 -9.39 -11.62
CA ASP A 99 7.47 -10.71 -12.18
C ASP A 99 6.18 -11.19 -12.91
N PRO A 100 6.22 -12.31 -13.65
CA PRO A 100 5.05 -12.79 -14.36
C PRO A 100 3.84 -13.11 -13.47
N ASP A 101 4.04 -13.55 -12.22
CA ASP A 101 2.98 -13.93 -11.29
C ASP A 101 2.36 -12.68 -10.65
N GLU A 102 3.21 -11.76 -10.21
CA GLU A 102 2.82 -10.44 -9.70
C GLU A 102 1.98 -9.67 -10.72
N ARG A 103 2.43 -9.62 -11.97
CA ARG A 103 1.72 -8.93 -13.06
C ARG A 103 0.35 -9.53 -13.31
N ARG A 104 0.26 -10.85 -13.37
CA ARG A 104 -1.03 -11.56 -13.57
C ARG A 104 -1.99 -11.31 -12.42
N ASN A 105 -1.51 -11.34 -11.18
CA ASN A 105 -2.36 -11.11 -10.01
C ASN A 105 -2.82 -9.65 -9.93
N PHE A 106 -1.92 -8.68 -10.16
CA PHE A 106 -2.27 -7.25 -10.18
C PHE A 106 -3.34 -6.97 -11.23
N GLU A 107 -3.14 -7.46 -12.46
CA GLU A 107 -4.11 -7.32 -13.54
C GLU A 107 -5.45 -7.96 -13.18
N ALA A 108 -5.43 -9.22 -12.72
CA ALA A 108 -6.64 -9.94 -12.37
C ALA A 108 -7.41 -9.27 -11.22
N TYR A 109 -6.71 -8.76 -10.21
CA TYR A 109 -7.30 -8.05 -9.08
C TYR A 109 -8.05 -6.81 -9.56
N VAL A 110 -7.36 -5.90 -10.27
CA VAL A 110 -7.96 -4.65 -10.77
C VAL A 110 -9.13 -4.94 -11.72
N ARG A 111 -8.99 -5.90 -12.64
CA ARG A 111 -10.07 -6.25 -13.59
C ARG A 111 -11.28 -6.91 -12.92
N ARG A 112 -11.13 -7.50 -11.73
CA ARG A 112 -12.23 -8.11 -10.97
C ARG A 112 -12.90 -7.14 -9.99
N GLY A 113 -12.56 -5.86 -10.04
CA GLY A 113 -13.08 -4.87 -9.10
C GLY A 113 -12.29 -4.81 -7.79
N GLY A 114 -11.04 -5.27 -7.77
CA GLY A 114 -10.11 -4.90 -6.72
C GLY A 114 -9.78 -3.40 -6.76
N PHE A 115 -9.37 -2.85 -5.63
CA PHE A 115 -8.89 -1.46 -5.53
C PHE A 115 -7.47 -1.43 -4.97
N VAL A 116 -6.57 -0.73 -5.68
CA VAL A 116 -5.18 -0.51 -5.25
C VAL A 116 -4.94 1.00 -5.09
N LEU A 117 -4.59 1.44 -3.89
CA LEU A 117 -3.92 2.72 -3.69
C LEU A 117 -2.43 2.53 -3.93
N VAL A 118 -1.90 3.27 -4.89
CA VAL A 118 -0.47 3.33 -5.19
C VAL A 118 0.05 4.71 -4.87
N ASP A 119 1.12 4.79 -4.09
CA ASP A 119 1.72 6.07 -3.68
C ASP A 119 3.23 6.04 -3.87
N ASP A 120 3.79 7.08 -4.51
CA ASP A 120 5.23 7.27 -4.64
C ASP A 120 5.77 8.06 -3.44
N CYS A 121 6.51 7.39 -2.54
CA CYS A 121 7.12 8.06 -1.38
C CYS A 121 8.36 8.90 -1.73
N ASN A 122 8.74 8.96 -3.01
CA ASN A 122 9.82 9.84 -3.45
C ASN A 122 9.31 11.23 -3.87
N HIS A 123 7.99 11.39 -4.07
CA HIS A 123 7.39 12.62 -4.57
C HIS A 123 8.12 13.18 -5.81
N ASP A 124 8.41 12.32 -6.79
CA ASP A 124 9.23 12.70 -7.94
C ASP A 124 8.70 12.02 -9.22
N ILE A 125 8.05 12.80 -10.07
CA ILE A 125 7.44 12.30 -11.30
C ILE A 125 8.44 11.74 -12.33
N ASP A 126 9.72 12.16 -12.25
CA ASP A 126 10.81 11.64 -13.06
C ASP A 126 11.65 10.59 -12.30
N GLY A 127 11.26 10.32 -11.05
CA GLY A 127 11.85 9.35 -10.15
C GLY A 127 11.67 7.91 -10.63
N LEU A 128 12.55 7.03 -10.14
CA LEU A 128 12.59 5.65 -10.59
C LEU A 128 11.28 4.90 -10.29
N PHE A 129 10.67 5.13 -9.12
CA PHE A 129 9.39 4.50 -8.77
C PHE A 129 8.30 4.94 -9.74
N ALA A 130 8.06 6.24 -9.90
CA ALA A 130 7.03 6.78 -10.79
C ALA A 130 7.18 6.27 -12.24
N ARG A 131 8.38 6.42 -12.82
CA ARG A 131 8.64 6.03 -14.21
C ARG A 131 8.46 4.54 -14.46
N SER A 132 8.89 3.69 -13.52
CA SER A 132 8.78 2.24 -13.66
C SER A 132 7.36 1.72 -13.39
N PHE A 133 6.66 2.28 -12.40
CA PHE A 133 5.24 1.98 -12.16
C PHE A 133 4.36 2.36 -13.35
N GLU A 134 4.52 3.58 -13.90
CA GLU A 134 3.76 4.01 -15.08
C GLU A 134 4.03 3.11 -16.30
N ALA A 135 5.26 2.59 -16.45
CA ALA A 135 5.61 1.64 -17.51
C ALA A 135 4.93 0.27 -17.31
N GLU A 136 4.90 -0.27 -16.09
CA GLU A 136 4.15 -1.49 -15.77
C GLU A 136 2.65 -1.31 -16.06
N MET A 137 2.06 -0.19 -15.65
CA MET A 137 0.64 0.09 -15.91
C MET A 137 0.35 0.20 -17.41
N ALA A 138 1.23 0.83 -18.17
CA ALA A 138 1.13 0.91 -19.63
C ALA A 138 1.24 -0.47 -20.30
N SER A 139 2.08 -1.36 -19.76
CA SER A 139 2.24 -2.74 -20.23
C SER A 139 0.99 -3.59 -19.96
N ILE A 140 0.39 -3.46 -18.78
CA ILE A 140 -0.76 -4.27 -18.33
C ILE A 140 -2.08 -3.78 -18.93
N PHE A 141 -2.34 -2.48 -18.84
CA PHE A 141 -3.65 -1.90 -19.17
C PHE A 141 -3.65 -1.10 -20.47
N GLY A 142 -2.47 -0.85 -21.04
CA GLY A 142 -2.26 -0.07 -22.25
C GLY A 142 -1.76 1.36 -22.00
N PRO A 143 -1.12 2.00 -23.00
CA PRO A 143 -0.34 3.23 -22.83
C PRO A 143 -1.16 4.49 -22.48
N ARG A 144 -2.50 4.39 -22.44
CA ARG A 144 -3.41 5.50 -22.10
C ARG A 144 -4.36 5.15 -20.97
N ALA A 145 -4.11 4.06 -20.25
CA ALA A 145 -5.02 3.59 -19.20
C ALA A 145 -4.93 4.44 -17.93
N LEU A 146 -3.71 4.88 -17.57
CA LEU A 146 -3.45 5.69 -16.39
C LEU A 146 -3.65 7.18 -16.72
N VAL A 147 -4.77 7.75 -16.28
CA VAL A 147 -5.20 9.11 -16.65
C VAL A 147 -5.41 9.98 -15.42
N LYS A 148 -5.25 11.30 -15.56
CA LYS A 148 -5.57 12.25 -14.47
C LYS A 148 -7.06 12.18 -14.15
N LEU A 149 -7.38 12.11 -12.86
CA LEU A 149 -8.77 12.15 -12.39
C LEU A 149 -9.26 13.60 -12.38
N PRO A 150 -10.49 13.88 -12.84
CA PRO A 150 -11.09 15.20 -12.70
C PRO A 150 -11.41 15.47 -11.22
N ASN A 151 -11.36 16.73 -10.79
CA ASN A 151 -11.72 17.11 -9.41
C ASN A 151 -13.18 16.79 -9.04
N THR A 152 -14.03 16.51 -10.03
CA THR A 152 -15.40 16.03 -9.84
C THR A 152 -15.50 14.52 -9.59
N HIS A 153 -14.39 13.77 -9.62
CA HIS A 153 -14.39 12.34 -9.43
C HIS A 153 -14.94 11.97 -8.04
N PRO A 154 -15.80 10.93 -7.89
CA PRO A 154 -16.48 10.65 -6.62
C PRO A 154 -15.53 10.34 -5.45
N VAL A 155 -14.29 9.91 -5.71
CA VAL A 155 -13.27 9.71 -4.65
C VAL A 155 -13.08 10.96 -3.78
N TYR A 156 -13.21 12.16 -4.34
CA TYR A 156 -13.05 13.43 -3.59
C TYR A 156 -14.28 13.80 -2.74
N SER A 157 -15.38 13.04 -2.85
CA SER A 157 -16.64 13.32 -2.15
C SER A 157 -17.31 12.08 -1.54
N SER A 158 -16.62 10.94 -1.49
CA SER A 158 -17.19 9.65 -1.05
C SER A 158 -17.52 9.59 0.44
N PHE A 159 -16.92 10.47 1.26
CA PHE A 159 -17.25 10.57 2.69
C PHE A 159 -17.16 12.03 3.18
N PHE A 160 -15.95 12.60 3.18
CA PHE A 160 -15.71 14.03 3.31
C PHE A 160 -15.69 14.69 1.93
N LYS A 161 -15.84 16.02 1.91
CA LYS A 161 -15.76 16.82 0.68
C LYS A 161 -14.37 17.44 0.52
N PHE A 162 -13.78 17.22 -0.63
CA PHE A 162 -12.55 17.86 -1.10
C PHE A 162 -12.79 18.47 -2.49
N ASP A 163 -12.10 19.58 -2.81
CA ASP A 163 -12.19 20.23 -4.13
C ASP A 163 -11.21 19.64 -5.16
N GLY A 164 -10.52 18.57 -4.78
CA GLY A 164 -9.44 17.91 -5.51
C GLY A 164 -8.57 17.11 -4.55
N PRO A 165 -7.40 16.62 -4.97
CA PRO A 165 -6.47 15.95 -4.07
C PRO A 165 -5.89 16.95 -3.06
N PRO A 166 -5.99 16.71 -1.74
CA PRO A 166 -5.41 17.61 -0.75
C PRO A 166 -3.89 17.67 -0.88
N THR A 167 -3.33 18.86 -0.73
CA THR A 167 -1.88 19.10 -0.71
C THR A 167 -1.25 18.54 0.56
N THR A 168 -0.05 17.96 0.45
CA THR A 168 0.72 17.43 1.59
C THR A 168 1.69 18.48 2.15
N SER A 169 2.15 18.30 3.39
CA SER A 169 3.17 19.19 3.97
C SER A 169 4.54 19.01 3.31
N PHE A 170 4.80 17.84 2.73
CA PHE A 170 5.98 17.53 1.91
C PHE A 170 6.00 18.36 0.62
N GLU A 171 4.90 18.41 -0.12
CA GLU A 171 4.76 19.30 -1.28
C GLU A 171 5.03 20.76 -0.93
N LEU A 172 4.47 21.21 0.20
CA LEU A 172 4.59 22.61 0.62
C LEU A 172 5.99 22.99 1.14
N ASN A 173 6.82 22.00 1.49
CA ASN A 173 8.17 22.23 1.99
C ASN A 173 9.27 22.03 0.92
N GLY A 174 8.89 21.70 -0.32
CA GLY A 174 9.79 21.49 -1.44
C GLY A 174 10.52 20.14 -1.42
N TRP A 175 9.96 19.13 -0.74
CA TRP A 175 10.44 17.76 -0.82
C TRP A 175 10.33 17.23 -2.26
N GLY A 176 11.09 16.20 -2.61
CA GLY A 176 10.99 15.54 -3.92
C GLY A 176 11.34 16.46 -5.09
N ASP A 177 10.38 16.64 -6.01
CA ASP A 177 10.53 17.43 -7.24
C ASP A 177 10.22 18.93 -7.09
N ASP A 178 9.94 19.42 -5.87
CA ASP A 178 9.58 20.82 -5.57
C ASP A 178 8.30 21.29 -6.30
N LEU A 179 7.37 20.36 -6.59
CA LEU A 179 6.10 20.66 -7.23
C LEU A 179 4.92 20.35 -6.32
N VAL A 180 3.88 21.19 -6.40
CA VAL A 180 2.55 20.81 -5.90
C VAL A 180 1.81 20.09 -7.03
N HIS A 181 1.55 18.79 -6.87
CA HIS A 181 0.78 18.03 -7.86
C HIS A 181 -0.72 18.22 -7.60
N ASP A 182 -1.40 18.98 -8.47
CA ASP A 182 -2.84 19.27 -8.36
C ASP A 182 -3.76 18.13 -8.82
N TYR A 183 -3.21 16.94 -9.04
CA TYR A 183 -3.90 15.80 -9.64
C TYR A 183 -3.56 14.48 -8.95
N LEU A 184 -4.46 13.52 -9.09
CA LEU A 184 -4.15 12.09 -8.97
C LEU A 184 -4.36 11.45 -10.33
N LYS A 185 -3.68 10.34 -10.58
CA LYS A 185 -3.97 9.50 -11.75
C LYS A 185 -4.76 8.28 -11.32
N GLY A 186 -5.46 7.67 -12.26
CA GLY A 186 -6.21 6.45 -12.01
C GLY A 186 -6.37 5.58 -13.23
N ILE A 187 -6.67 4.31 -12.99
CA ILE A 187 -7.07 3.34 -14.02
C ILE A 187 -8.49 2.89 -13.70
N GLU A 188 -9.39 3.18 -14.62
CA GLU A 188 -10.77 2.70 -14.56
C GLU A 188 -10.94 1.43 -15.39
N HIS A 189 -11.69 0.47 -14.86
CA HIS A 189 -12.13 -0.72 -15.56
C HIS A 189 -13.65 -0.83 -15.42
N GLU A 190 -14.36 -0.93 -16.54
CA GLU A 190 -15.83 -1.02 -16.59
C GLU A 190 -16.57 0.09 -15.79
N GLY A 191 -16.01 1.31 -15.79
CA GLY A 191 -16.61 2.47 -15.13
C GLY A 191 -16.30 2.58 -13.62
N ARG A 192 -15.43 1.71 -13.10
CA ARG A 192 -14.98 1.69 -11.71
C ARG A 192 -13.49 1.94 -11.62
N LEU A 193 -13.06 2.84 -10.74
CA LEU A 193 -11.64 3.07 -10.47
C LEU A 193 -11.06 1.87 -9.72
N GLY A 194 -10.07 1.20 -10.31
CA GLY A 194 -9.39 0.04 -9.71
C GLY A 194 -7.94 0.32 -9.27
N VAL A 195 -7.32 1.37 -9.80
CA VAL A 195 -6.02 1.87 -9.35
C VAL A 195 -6.15 3.37 -9.11
N LEU A 196 -5.83 3.82 -7.90
CA LEU A 196 -5.61 5.23 -7.59
C LEU A 196 -4.12 5.43 -7.38
N TYR A 197 -3.49 6.25 -8.23
CA TYR A 197 -2.06 6.51 -8.20
C TYR A 197 -1.78 7.96 -7.80
N SER A 198 -0.90 8.10 -6.81
CA SER A 198 -0.47 9.35 -6.20
C SER A 198 1.05 9.51 -6.32
N ASN A 199 1.48 10.70 -6.74
CA ASN A 199 2.87 11.15 -6.60
C ASN A 199 3.01 12.17 -5.47
N LYS A 200 1.99 12.35 -4.65
CA LYS A 200 1.91 13.41 -3.63
C LYS A 200 2.55 13.03 -2.31
N ASP A 201 2.97 11.76 -2.19
CA ASP A 201 3.56 11.18 -1.01
C ASP A 201 2.62 11.22 0.22
N TYR A 202 1.42 10.66 0.02
CA TYR A 202 0.44 10.53 1.09
C TYR A 202 0.89 9.52 2.16
N GLY A 203 1.64 8.49 1.75
CA GLY A 203 2.24 7.48 2.60
C GLY A 203 3.12 8.12 3.67
N CYS A 204 4.13 8.90 3.25
CA CYS A 204 5.03 9.57 4.18
C CYS A 204 4.29 10.70 4.96
N GLU A 205 3.33 11.44 4.36
CA GLU A 205 2.48 12.45 5.04
C GLU A 205 1.65 11.86 6.21
N TRP A 206 1.24 10.60 6.07
CA TRP A 206 0.45 9.89 7.07
C TRP A 206 1.30 8.98 7.98
N ASP A 207 2.63 8.94 7.81
CA ASP A 207 3.56 8.09 8.58
C ASP A 207 4.13 8.79 9.84
N TYR A 208 3.28 8.96 10.86
CA TYR A 208 3.68 9.54 12.14
C TYR A 208 3.23 8.70 13.33
N ASP A 209 3.80 8.95 14.52
CA ASP A 209 3.30 8.34 15.76
C ASP A 209 1.85 8.77 15.99
N TRP A 210 0.93 7.81 16.12
CA TRP A 210 -0.51 8.06 16.27
C TRP A 210 -0.86 9.07 17.37
N ARG A 211 -0.02 9.19 18.41
CA ARG A 211 -0.20 10.16 19.50
C ARG A 211 -0.09 11.60 19.03
N ASN A 212 0.61 11.84 17.93
CA ASN A 212 0.79 13.18 17.37
C ASN A 212 -0.45 13.68 16.63
N LYS A 213 -1.36 12.76 16.25
CA LYS A 213 -2.62 13.11 15.58
C LYS A 213 -3.45 14.12 16.37
N ARG A 214 -3.38 14.08 17.71
CA ARG A 214 -4.06 15.03 18.62
C ARG A 214 -3.61 16.49 18.49
N TRP A 215 -2.46 16.73 17.86
CA TRP A 215 -1.90 18.06 17.66
C TRP A 215 -2.29 18.66 16.31
N LEU A 216 -2.86 17.87 15.41
CA LEU A 216 -3.35 18.35 14.12
C LEU A 216 -4.64 19.14 14.32
N ALA A 217 -4.70 20.36 13.78
CA ALA A 217 -5.92 21.16 13.78
C ALA A 217 -7.01 20.51 12.91
N GLU A 218 -6.59 19.94 11.78
CA GLU A 218 -7.41 19.11 10.92
C GLU A 218 -6.71 17.78 10.69
N ASP A 219 -7.46 16.69 10.80
CA ASP A 219 -6.93 15.35 10.56
C ASP A 219 -6.55 15.18 9.08
N ASN A 220 -5.24 15.10 8.82
CA ASN A 220 -4.67 14.99 7.47
C ASN A 220 -4.97 13.65 6.79
N THR A 221 -5.48 12.65 7.53
CA THR A 221 -5.86 11.34 6.99
C THR A 221 -7.33 11.25 6.56
N ARG A 222 -8.12 12.34 6.64
CA ARG A 222 -9.52 12.37 6.19
C ARG A 222 -9.67 11.92 4.74
N PHE A 223 -8.69 12.22 3.87
CA PHE A 223 -8.73 11.77 2.48
C PHE A 223 -8.54 10.26 2.34
N ALA A 224 -7.80 9.62 3.25
CA ALA A 224 -7.70 8.16 3.27
C ALA A 224 -9.06 7.48 3.53
N VAL A 225 -9.91 8.10 4.38
CA VAL A 225 -11.30 7.64 4.60
C VAL A 225 -12.09 7.69 3.29
N ASN A 226 -11.98 8.81 2.55
CA ASN A 226 -12.60 8.92 1.23
C ASN A 226 -12.16 7.83 0.26
N ILE A 227 -10.85 7.54 0.18
CA ILE A 227 -10.29 6.52 -0.69
C ILE A 227 -10.86 5.14 -0.35
N VAL A 228 -10.87 4.77 0.94
CA VAL A 228 -11.40 3.48 1.38
C VAL A 228 -12.91 3.38 1.20
N MET A 229 -13.66 4.42 1.56
CA MET A 229 -15.12 4.43 1.38
C MET A 229 -15.50 4.35 -0.10
N TYR A 230 -14.73 4.99 -1.00
CA TYR A 230 -14.89 4.80 -2.44
C TYR A 230 -14.62 3.34 -2.84
N ALA A 231 -13.49 2.78 -2.39
CA ALA A 231 -13.08 1.41 -2.73
C ALA A 231 -14.11 0.34 -2.32
N LEU A 232 -14.81 0.56 -1.19
CA LEU A 232 -15.80 -0.37 -0.65
C LEU A 232 -17.21 -0.20 -1.24
N ASN A 233 -17.55 1.00 -1.74
CA ASN A 233 -18.91 1.32 -2.24
C ASN A 233 -19.01 1.34 -3.77
N GLY A 234 -17.88 1.38 -4.48
CA GLY A 234 -17.81 1.38 -5.93
C GLY A 234 -17.91 0.00 -6.53
#